data_AF-A0A7X2PPP3-F1
#
_entry.id   AF-A0A7X2PPP3-F1
#
_cell.length_a   1.000
_cell.length_b   1.000
_cell.length_c   1.000
_cell.angle_alpha   90.00
_cell.angle_beta   90.00
_cell.angle_gamma   90.00
#
_symmetry.space_group_name_H-M   'P 1'
#
loop_
_entity.id
_entity.type
_entity.pdbx_description
1 polymer ?
#
loop_
_entity_poly.entity_id
_entity_poly.type
_entity_poly.pdbx_seq_one_letter_code
_entity_poly.pdbx_strand_id
1 'polypeptide(L)'
;MPLVQVLVLAIIQGITEFLPISSSAHLALTPWLFGWKDQGLEFDIALHFGTLFSVLIYFFRDWLRILANGIGFPNLAILGPDPSLDRNPRMLWYLIAATIPAGVAGLLFKDTVESTLRSPYVMGTMLISVGLV
;
A
#
# COMPACT_ATOMS: atom_id res chain seq x y z
N MET A 1 20.18 -11.82 -2.46
CA MET A 1 20.55 -10.41 -2.63
C MET A 1 21.40 -9.97 -1.44
N PRO A 2 22.42 -9.12 -1.62
CA PRO A 2 23.18 -8.54 -0.51
C PRO A 2 22.28 -7.76 0.46
N LEU A 3 22.60 -7.82 1.76
CA LEU A 3 21.82 -7.14 2.81
C LEU A 3 21.68 -5.64 2.57
N VAL A 4 22.71 -4.99 2.02
CA VAL A 4 22.69 -3.57 1.69
C VAL A 4 21.59 -3.24 0.68
N GLN A 5 21.40 -4.07 -0.36
CA GLN A 5 20.35 -3.85 -1.36
C GLN A 5 18.97 -3.98 -0.72
N VAL A 6 18.79 -4.99 0.15
CA VAL A 6 17.55 -5.22 0.91
C VAL A 6 17.21 -3.99 1.77
N LEU A 7 18.19 -3.46 2.51
CA LEU A 7 17.99 -2.28 3.35
C LEU A 7 17.65 -1.03 2.52
N VAL A 8 18.34 -0.81 1.40
CA VAL A 8 18.08 0.31 0.51
C VAL A 8 16.66 0.23 -0.05
N LEU A 9 16.26 -0.91 -0.60
CA LEU A 9 14.92 -1.10 -1.16
C LEU A 9 13.82 -0.99 -0.08
N ALA A 10 14.07 -1.49 1.13
CA ALA A 10 13.12 -1.36 2.24
C ALA A 10 12.94 0.09 2.70
N ILE A 11 14.02 0.87 2.75
CA ILE A 11 13.94 2.31 3.06
C ILE A 11 13.18 3.05 1.96
N ILE A 12 13.48 2.75 0.69
CA ILE A 12 12.79 3.34 -0.45
C ILE A 12 11.30 3.04 -0.38
N GLN A 13 10.90 1.77 -0.18
CA GLN A 13 9.50 1.42 -0.01
C GLN A 13 8.86 2.19 1.17
N GLY A 14 9.51 2.17 2.34
CA GLY A 14 8.97 2.81 3.54
C GLY A 14 8.73 4.32 3.37
N ILE A 15 9.57 5.00 2.59
CA ILE A 15 9.39 6.44 2.31
C ILE A 15 8.35 6.66 1.20
N THR A 16 8.45 5.90 0.11
CA THR A 16 7.68 6.15 -1.11
C THR A 16 6.25 5.62 -1.07
N GLU A 17 5.95 4.64 -0.22
CA GLU A 17 4.59 4.07 -0.12
C GLU A 17 3.57 5.07 0.43
N PHE A 18 3.98 5.93 1.36
CA PHE A 18 3.10 6.92 1.98
C PHE A 18 3.06 8.24 1.23
N LEU A 19 3.93 8.42 0.24
CA LEU A 19 3.99 9.59 -0.62
C LEU A 19 3.31 9.26 -1.95
N PRO A 20 2.55 10.20 -2.56
CA PRO A 20 1.88 9.98 -3.84
C PRO A 20 2.87 10.08 -5.02
N ILE A 21 3.93 9.26 -5.01
CA ILE A 21 5.04 9.30 -5.97
C ILE A 21 5.35 7.93 -6.61
N SER A 22 4.46 6.95 -6.46
CA SER A 22 4.58 5.57 -6.97
C SER A 22 5.79 4.79 -6.41
N SER A 23 5.58 4.06 -5.32
CA SER A 23 6.58 3.19 -4.70
C SER A 23 7.07 2.07 -5.63
N SER A 24 6.16 1.44 -6.38
CA SER A 24 6.50 0.36 -7.32
C SER A 24 7.49 0.80 -8.41
N ALA A 25 7.36 2.04 -8.92
CA ALA A 25 8.30 2.57 -9.89
C ALA A 25 9.70 2.77 -9.30
N HIS A 26 9.77 3.28 -8.06
CA HIS A 26 11.05 3.45 -7.36
C HIS A 26 11.73 2.11 -7.06
N LEU A 27 10.95 1.08 -6.67
CA LEU A 27 11.46 -0.27 -6.43
C LEU A 27 11.99 -0.95 -7.71
N ALA A 28 11.43 -0.65 -8.87
CA ALA A 28 11.91 -1.22 -10.14
C ALA A 28 13.07 -0.41 -10.76
N LEU A 29 13.02 0.92 -10.65
CA LEU A 29 14.05 1.80 -11.21
C LEU A 29 15.35 1.77 -10.39
N THR A 30 15.29 1.54 -9.07
CA THR A 30 16.50 1.51 -8.23
C THR A 30 17.45 0.37 -8.63
N PRO A 31 17.04 -0.91 -8.71
CA PRO A 31 17.89 -1.98 -9.21
C PRO A 31 18.40 -1.71 -10.62
N TRP A 32 17.54 -1.19 -11.50
CA TRP A 32 17.92 -0.85 -12.88
C TRP A 32 19.04 0.22 -12.92
N LEU A 33 18.92 1.28 -12.12
CA LEU A 33 19.90 2.37 -12.05
C LEU A 33 21.26 1.89 -11.50
N PHE A 34 21.25 1.02 -10.50
CA PHE A 34 22.47 0.49 -9.89
C PHE A 34 22.98 -0.81 -10.54
N GLY A 35 22.33 -1.29 -11.60
CA GLY A 35 22.69 -2.55 -12.28
C GLY A 35 22.51 -3.79 -11.40
N TRP A 36 21.63 -3.74 -10.40
CA TRP A 36 21.32 -4.87 -9.53
C TRP A 36 20.35 -5.82 -10.23
N LYS A 37 20.40 -7.10 -9.82
CA LYS A 37 19.38 -8.07 -10.21
C LYS A 37 18.03 -7.64 -9.62
N ASP A 38 16.97 -7.79 -10.39
CA ASP A 38 15.60 -7.56 -9.92
C ASP A 38 15.26 -8.47 -8.72
N GLN A 39 14.60 -7.89 -7.72
CA GLN A 39 14.20 -8.56 -6.48
C GLN A 39 13.06 -9.55 -6.62
N GLY A 40 12.34 -9.49 -7.75
CA GLY A 40 11.16 -10.26 -8.01
C GLY A 40 9.93 -9.73 -7.27
N LEU A 41 8.76 -10.14 -7.77
CA LEU A 41 7.47 -9.74 -7.22
C LEU A 41 7.28 -10.17 -5.77
N GLU A 42 7.79 -11.34 -5.38
CA GLU A 42 7.67 -11.86 -4.00
C GLU A 42 8.30 -10.91 -2.98
N PHE A 43 9.45 -10.33 -3.30
CA PHE A 43 10.12 -9.38 -2.43
C PHE A 43 9.36 -8.06 -2.38
N ASP A 44 8.86 -7.56 -3.52
CA ASP A 44 8.01 -6.36 -3.55
C ASP A 44 6.77 -6.55 -2.67
N ILE A 45 6.11 -7.71 -2.75
CA ILE A 45 4.97 -8.06 -1.90
C ILE A 45 5.39 -8.03 -0.42
N ALA A 46 6.52 -8.66 -0.05
CA ALA A 46 7.00 -8.65 1.33
C ALA A 46 7.25 -7.23 1.86
N LEU A 47 7.78 -6.33 1.02
CA LEU A 47 7.96 -4.93 1.38
C LEU A 47 6.63 -4.18 1.59
N HIS A 48 5.63 -4.41 0.72
CA HIS A 48 4.28 -3.84 0.89
C HIS A 48 3.59 -4.39 2.15
N PHE A 49 3.83 -5.65 2.52
CA PHE A 49 3.36 -6.18 3.80
C PHE A 49 3.98 -5.44 4.99
N GLY A 50 5.25 -5.05 4.90
CA GLY A 50 5.93 -4.26 5.93
C GLY A 50 5.29 -2.89 6.14
N THR A 51 5.00 -2.16 5.06
CA THR A 51 4.33 -0.85 5.14
C THR A 51 2.87 -0.97 5.58
N LEU A 52 2.15 -2.00 5.12
CA LEU A 52 0.81 -2.32 5.61
C LEU A 52 0.82 -2.53 7.13
N PHE A 53 1.76 -3.33 7.63
CA PHE A 53 1.89 -3.58 9.06
C PHE A 53 2.20 -2.30 9.86
N SER A 54 3.01 -1.40 9.29
CA SER A 54 3.27 -0.08 9.88
C SER A 54 1.98 0.73 10.06
N VAL A 55 1.12 0.78 9.04
CA VAL A 55 -0.19 1.48 9.10
C VAL A 55 -1.13 0.83 10.12
N LEU A 56 -1.19 -0.51 10.14
CA LEU A 56 -2.03 -1.25 11.09
C LEU A 56 -1.62 -0.98 12.55
N ILE A 57 -0.32 -0.91 12.84
CA ILE A 57 0.18 -0.58 14.18
C ILE A 57 -0.08 0.89 14.51
N TYR A 58 0.28 1.80 13.60
CA TYR A 58 0.18 3.24 13.86
C TYR A 58 -1.27 3.66 14.12
N PHE A 59 -2.21 3.19 13.28
CA PHE A 59 -3.65 3.46 13.39
C PHE A 59 -4.41 2.35 14.13
N PHE A 60 -3.73 1.55 14.97
CA PHE A 60 -4.33 0.37 15.61
C PHE A 60 -5.63 0.69 16.36
N ARG A 61 -5.66 1.79 17.10
CA ARG A 61 -6.85 2.23 17.85
C ARG A 61 -7.99 2.65 16.92
N ASP A 62 -7.68 3.31 15.82
CA ASP A 62 -8.69 3.73 14.85
C ASP A 62 -9.29 2.54 14.11
N TRP A 63 -8.46 1.54 13.78
CA TRP A 63 -8.96 0.27 13.24
C TRP A 63 -9.93 -0.43 14.19
N LEU A 64 -9.60 -0.50 15.49
CA LEU A 64 -10.51 -1.07 16.49
C LEU A 64 -11.83 -0.31 16.57
N ARG A 65 -11.80 1.03 16.48
CA ARG A 65 -13.02 1.86 16.45
C ARG A 65 -13.84 1.63 15.20
N ILE A 66 -13.22 1.62 14.01
CA ILE A 66 -13.89 1.36 12.74
C ILE A 66 -14.59 0.00 12.76
N LEU A 67 -13.89 -1.02 13.25
CA LEU A 67 -14.45 -2.36 13.40
C LEU A 67 -15.63 -2.37 14.37
N ALA A 68 -15.45 -1.82 15.59
CA ALA A 68 -16.48 -1.76 16.61
C ALA A 68 -17.74 -0.99 16.13
N ASN A 69 -17.55 0.16 15.49
CA ASN A 69 -18.63 0.98 14.92
C ASN A 69 -19.37 0.22 13.80
N GLY A 70 -18.64 -0.48 12.94
CA GLY A 70 -19.21 -1.24 11.82
C GLY A 70 -20.03 -2.47 12.23
N ILE A 71 -19.71 -3.10 13.37
CA ILE A 71 -20.42 -4.27 13.91
C ILE A 71 -21.46 -3.91 14.99
N GLY A 72 -21.62 -2.63 15.34
CA GLY A 72 -22.68 -2.15 16.23
C GLY A 72 -22.30 -1.94 17.71
N PHE A 73 -21.01 -1.80 18.03
CA PHE A 73 -20.52 -1.46 19.38
C PHE A 73 -19.84 -0.08 19.45
N PRO A 74 -20.58 1.03 19.20
CA PRO A 74 -19.95 2.33 18.94
C PRO A 74 -19.33 3.05 20.14
N ASN A 75 -19.61 2.63 21.37
CA ASN A 75 -19.18 3.33 22.58
C ASN A 75 -18.20 2.48 23.42
N LEU A 76 -17.18 1.90 22.79
CA LEU A 76 -16.17 1.14 23.52
C LEU A 76 -15.25 2.09 24.29
N ALA A 77 -15.58 2.32 25.57
CA ALA A 77 -14.93 3.30 26.46
C ALA A 77 -13.40 3.16 26.57
N ILE A 78 -12.85 1.96 26.30
CA ILE A 78 -11.41 1.69 26.31
C ILE A 78 -10.64 2.40 25.18
N LEU A 79 -11.34 2.87 24.14
CA LEU A 79 -10.72 3.50 22.97
C LEU A 79 -10.61 5.03 23.10
N GLY A 80 -11.17 5.65 24.14
CA GLY A 80 -11.17 7.10 24.35
C GLY A 80 -12.08 7.87 23.37
N PRO A 81 -12.47 9.12 23.68
CA PRO A 81 -13.40 9.88 22.86
C PRO A 81 -12.75 10.36 21.54
N ASP A 82 -13.31 9.97 20.40
CA ASP A 82 -13.01 10.57 19.11
C ASP A 82 -14.31 10.84 18.34
N PRO A 83 -14.83 12.08 18.41
CA PRO A 83 -16.13 12.43 17.84
C PRO A 83 -16.19 12.30 16.32
N SER A 84 -15.05 12.17 15.62
CA SER A 84 -15.00 12.17 14.16
C SER A 84 -15.34 10.79 13.58
N LEU A 85 -14.83 9.71 14.18
CA LEU A 85 -15.07 8.33 13.74
C LEU A 85 -16.44 7.79 14.17
N ASP A 86 -16.96 8.26 15.31
CA ASP A 86 -18.25 7.81 15.86
C ASP A 86 -19.45 8.33 15.05
N ARG A 87 -19.23 9.34 14.21
CA ARG A 87 -20.26 9.92 13.34
C ARG A 87 -20.58 9.08 12.11
N ASN A 88 -19.72 8.14 11.71
CA ASN A 88 -19.93 7.35 10.49
C ASN A 88 -19.79 5.83 10.73
N PRO A 89 -20.84 5.16 11.25
CA PRO A 89 -20.82 3.72 11.50
C PRO A 89 -20.72 2.88 10.21
N ARG A 90 -20.91 3.50 9.04
CA ARG A 90 -20.83 2.81 7.74
C ARG A 90 -19.41 2.78 7.17
N MET A 91 -18.44 3.40 7.84
CA MET A 91 -17.07 3.52 7.32
C MET A 91 -16.43 2.16 7.03
N LEU A 92 -16.62 1.16 7.89
CA LEU A 92 -16.16 -0.21 7.66
C LEU A 92 -16.69 -0.77 6.32
N TRP A 93 -17.99 -0.61 6.08
CA TRP A 93 -18.64 -1.11 4.86
C TRP A 93 -18.18 -0.38 3.61
N TYR A 94 -17.93 0.93 3.70
CA TYR A 94 -17.34 1.69 2.59
C TYR A 94 -15.91 1.23 2.28
N LEU A 95 -15.09 0.95 3.29
CA LEU A 95 -13.74 0.43 3.08
C LEU A 95 -13.78 -0.94 2.38
N ILE A 96 -14.64 -1.84 2.84
CA ILE A 96 -14.85 -3.17 2.20
C ILE A 96 -15.30 -2.99 0.75
N ALA A 97 -16.33 -2.18 0.52
CA ALA A 97 -16.87 -1.93 -0.82
C ALA A 97 -15.82 -1.30 -1.76
N ALA A 98 -14.99 -0.38 -1.26
CA ALA A 98 -13.91 0.24 -2.03
C ALA A 98 -12.76 -0.73 -2.36
N THR A 99 -12.51 -1.71 -1.49
CA THR A 99 -11.40 -2.68 -1.67
C THR A 99 -11.76 -3.77 -2.68
N ILE A 100 -13.04 -4.14 -2.79
CA ILE A 100 -13.48 -5.23 -3.68
C ILE A 100 -13.08 -4.99 -5.16
N PRO A 101 -13.39 -3.84 -5.79
CA PRO A 101 -13.00 -3.57 -7.17
C PRO A 101 -11.48 -3.67 -7.39
N ALA A 102 -10.68 -3.17 -6.44
CA ALA A 102 -9.23 -3.24 -6.52
C ALA A 102 -8.74 -4.70 -6.45
N GLY A 103 -9.28 -5.52 -5.54
CA GLY A 103 -8.97 -6.94 -5.43
C GLY A 103 -9.38 -7.74 -6.68
N VAL A 104 -10.56 -7.47 -7.23
CA VAL A 104 -11.04 -8.10 -8.47
C VAL A 104 -10.15 -7.73 -9.65
N ALA A 105 -9.81 -6.45 -9.80
CA ALA A 105 -8.88 -5.99 -10.85
C ALA A 105 -7.50 -6.65 -10.70
N GLY A 106 -6.97 -6.75 -9.47
CA GLY A 106 -5.72 -7.43 -9.21
C GLY A 106 -5.72 -8.91 -9.63
N LEU A 107 -6.82 -9.63 -9.40
CA LEU A 107 -6.97 -11.03 -9.83
C LEU A 107 -7.10 -11.16 -11.35
N LEU A 108 -7.82 -10.25 -12.01
CA LEU A 108 -8.06 -10.31 -13.46
C LEU A 108 -6.82 -9.90 -14.28
N PHE A 109 -6.02 -8.96 -13.78
CA PHE A 109 -4.91 -8.35 -14.53
C PHE A 109 -3.52 -8.78 -14.04
N LYS A 110 -3.43 -9.76 -13.13
CA LYS A 110 -2.16 -10.22 -12.53
C LYS A 110 -1.05 -10.44 -13.55
N ASP A 111 -1.31 -11.22 -14.61
CA ASP A 111 -0.31 -11.57 -15.62
C ASP A 111 0.15 -10.36 -16.46
N THR A 112 -0.76 -9.40 -16.70
CA THR A 112 -0.45 -8.15 -17.40
C THR A 112 0.42 -7.22 -16.54
N VAL A 113 0.15 -7.16 -15.23
CA VAL A 113 0.92 -6.38 -14.27
C VAL A 113 2.34 -6.94 -14.14
N GLU A 114 2.49 -8.26 -14.08
CA GLU A 114 3.79 -8.93 -13.96
C GLU A 114 4.68 -8.75 -15.20
N SER A 115 4.09 -8.63 -16.39
CA SER A 115 4.83 -8.56 -17.66
C SER A 115 4.95 -7.14 -18.22
N THR A 116 3.82 -6.53 -18.58
CA THR A 116 3.78 -5.33 -19.42
C THR A 116 4.00 -4.06 -18.59
N LEU A 117 3.47 -4.03 -17.37
CA LEU A 117 3.55 -2.84 -16.50
C LEU A 117 4.91 -2.67 -15.84
N ARG A 118 5.74 -3.72 -15.75
CA ARG A 118 7.13 -3.65 -15.26
C ARG A 118 8.12 -3.11 -16.29
N SER A 119 7.69 -2.77 -17.51
CA SER A 119 8.56 -2.11 -18.48
C SER A 119 8.97 -0.71 -17.98
N PRO A 120 10.27 -0.34 -18.01
CA PRO A 120 10.72 0.99 -17.58
C PRO A 120 10.02 2.15 -18.30
N TYR A 121 9.65 1.95 -19.58
CA TYR A 121 8.91 2.95 -20.36
C TYR A 121 7.48 3.16 -19.83
N VAL A 122 6.82 2.09 -19.39
CA VAL A 122 5.47 2.17 -18.80
C VAL A 122 5.53 2.84 -17.43
N MET A 123 6.50 2.45 -16.59
CA MET A 123 6.67 3.09 -15.28
C MET A 123 7.02 4.58 -15.39
N GLY A 124 7.89 4.96 -16.34
CA GLY A 124 8.22 6.36 -16.59
C GLY A 124 7.02 7.19 -17.06
N THR A 125 6.21 6.67 -17.98
CA THR A 125 4.99 7.37 -18.44
C THR A 125 3.93 7.49 -17.36
N MET A 126 3.77 6.46 -16.51
CA MET A 126 2.86 6.49 -15.37
C MET A 126 3.30 7.51 -14.32
N LEU A 127 4.59 7.59 -14.00
CA LEU A 127 5.14 8.60 -13.08
C LEU A 127 4.85 10.04 -13.55
N ILE A 128 5.06 10.31 -14.83
CA ILE A 128 4.75 11.63 -15.41
C ILE A 128 3.25 11.91 -15.32
N SER A 129 2.42 10.91 -15.65
CA SER A 129 0.96 11.05 -15.62
C SER A 129 0.44 11.34 -14.22
N VAL A 130 0.95 10.64 -13.20
CA VAL A 130 0.63 10.90 -11.78
C VAL A 130 1.06 12.30 -11.36
N GLY A 131 2.23 12.77 -11.81
CA GLY A 131 2.69 14.12 -11.49
C GLY A 131 1.91 15.26 -12.16
N LEU A 132 1.10 14.98 -13.20
CA LEU A 132 0.29 15.97 -13.91
C LEU A 132 -1.14 16.13 -13.34
N VAL A 133 -1.61 15.16 -12.56
CA VAL A 133 -2.95 15.13 -11.94
C VAL A 133 -2.86 15.63 -10.51
#